data_AF-A0A9E4EU69-F1
#
_entry.id   AF-A0A9E4EU69-F1
#
_cell.length_a   1.000
_cell.length_b   1.000
_cell.length_c   1.000
_cell.angle_alpha   90.00
_cell.angle_beta   90.00
_cell.angle_gamma   90.00
#
_symmetry.space_group_name_H-M   'P 1'
#
loop_
_entity.id
_entity.type
_entity.pdbx_description
1 polymer ?
#
loop_
_entity_poly.entity_id
_entity_poly.type
_entity_poly.pdbx_seq_one_letter_code
_entity_poly.pdbx_strand_id
1 'polypeptide(L)' 'MPRHAEAVVAEILAPARLAARLRELGFLPGEHLRVLRSGTAIIVQIGQTRLALRRRDAAAIRLVP' A
#
# COMPACT_ATOMS: atom_id res chain seq x y z
N MET A 1 8.39 0.00 -10.85
CA MET A 1 7.44 -1.13 -10.81
C MET A 1 6.70 -1.18 -12.14
N PRO A 2 6.67 -2.31 -12.84
CA PRO A 2 5.84 -2.48 -14.03
C PRO A 2 4.36 -2.23 -13.69
N ARG A 3 3.53 -1.89 -14.70
CA ARG A 3 2.08 -1.79 -14.50
C ARG A 3 1.57 -3.13 -13.96
N HIS A 4 0.69 -3.09 -12.97
CA HIS A 4 0.13 -4.28 -12.32
C HIS A 4 1.11 -5.11 -11.48
N ALA A 5 2.21 -4.52 -11.02
CA ALA A 5 3.15 -5.21 -10.13
C ALA A 5 2.45 -5.71 -8.85
N GLU A 6 2.64 -6.98 -8.56
CA GLU A 6 2.29 -7.56 -7.26
C GLU A 6 3.41 -7.29 -6.27
N ALA A 7 3.05 -7.14 -5.01
CA ALA A 7 3.98 -6.93 -3.92
C ALA A 7 3.35 -7.38 -2.59
N VAL A 8 4.19 -7.70 -1.62
CA VAL A 8 3.77 -7.99 -0.25
C VAL A 8 4.15 -6.83 0.66
N VAL A 9 3.24 -6.44 1.55
CA VAL A 9 3.54 -5.46 2.60
C VAL A 9 4.51 -6.07 3.59
N ALA A 10 5.74 -5.55 3.64
CA ALA A 10 6.73 -6.01 4.60
C ALA A 10 6.57 -5.30 5.95
N GLU A 11 6.42 -3.97 5.92
CA GLU A 11 6.43 -3.16 7.13
C GLU A 11 5.73 -1.80 6.91
N ILE A 12 5.21 -1.21 8.00
CA ILE A 12 4.64 0.13 8.02
C ILE A 12 5.46 1.01 8.96
N LEU A 13 6.20 1.94 8.39
CA LEU A 13 7.07 2.90 9.06
C LEU A 13 6.35 4.26 9.16
N ALA A 14 5.32 4.32 10.01
CA ALA A 14 4.46 5.49 10.17
C ALA A 14 4.15 5.78 11.65
N PRO A 15 3.83 7.05 12.02
CA PRO A 15 3.27 7.37 13.33
C PRO A 15 1.99 6.58 13.62
N ALA A 16 1.72 6.29 14.89
CA ALA A 16 0.64 5.39 15.33
C ALA A 16 -0.72 5.66 14.66
N ARG A 17 -1.11 6.93 14.52
CA ARG A 17 -2.39 7.30 13.90
C ARG A 17 -2.48 6.96 12.41
N LEU A 18 -1.40 7.16 11.66
CA LEU A 18 -1.33 6.79 10.24
C LEU A 18 -1.21 5.27 10.10
N ALA A 19 -0.40 4.62 10.93
CA ALA A 19 -0.25 3.17 10.92
C ALA A 19 -1.57 2.46 11.23
N ALA A 20 -2.37 2.93 12.19
CA ALA A 20 -3.69 2.39 12.50
C ALA A 20 -4.63 2.51 11.29
N ARG A 21 -4.71 3.70 10.69
CA ARG A 21 -5.53 3.94 9.49
C ARG A 21 -5.11 3.05 8.31
N LEU A 22 -3.81 2.86 8.09
CA LEU A 22 -3.32 1.97 7.02
C LEU A 22 -3.73 0.51 7.27
N ARG A 23 -3.68 0.04 8.53
CA ARG A 23 -4.16 -1.31 8.88
C ARG A 23 -5.67 -1.47 8.69
N GLU A 24 -6.47 -0.48 9.09
CA GLU A 24 -7.93 -0.46 8.85
C GLU A 24 -8.28 -0.54 7.36
N LEU A 25 -7.43 0.03 6.50
CA LEU A 25 -7.56 -0.05 5.05
C LEU A 25 -7.07 -1.37 4.45
N GLY A 26 -6.48 -2.26 5.26
CA GLY A 26 -5.99 -3.57 4.82
C GLY A 26 -4.50 -3.63 4.51
N PHE A 27 -3.72 -2.56 4.75
CA PHE A 27 -2.26 -2.67 4.69
C PHE A 27 -1.77 -3.34 5.98
N LEU A 28 -1.54 -4.65 5.91
CA LEU A 28 -1.06 -5.48 7.02
C LEU A 28 0.26 -6.13 6.60
N PRO A 29 1.28 -6.23 7.47
CA PRO A 29 2.47 -7.02 7.17
C PRO A 29 2.10 -8.45 6.74
N GLY A 30 2.66 -8.90 5.62
CA GLY A 30 2.33 -10.18 4.97
C GLY A 30 1.19 -10.11 3.93
N GLU A 31 0.46 -8.99 3.84
CA GLU A 31 -0.68 -8.89 2.93
C GLU A 31 -0.21 -8.66 1.48
N HIS A 32 -0.83 -9.39 0.55
CA HIS A 32 -0.61 -9.22 -0.88
C HIS A 32 -1.38 -8.01 -1.40
N LEU A 33 -0.71 -7.20 -2.21
CA LEU A 33 -1.34 -6.12 -2.93
C LEU A 33 -0.84 -6.03 -4.36
N ARG A 34 -1.64 -5.36 -5.19
CA ARG A 34 -1.32 -5.10 -6.59
C ARG A 34 -1.29 -3.61 -6.86
N VAL A 35 -0.17 -3.11 -7.37
CA VAL A 35 -0.04 -1.72 -7.82
C VAL A 35 -0.63 -1.58 -9.21
N LEU A 36 -1.84 -1.02 -9.30
CA LEU A 36 -2.55 -0.85 -10.56
C LEU A 36 -2.05 0.36 -11.35
N ARG A 37 -1.75 1.46 -10.65
CA ARG A 37 -1.25 2.70 -11.27
C ARG A 37 -0.35 3.46 -10.30
N SER A 38 0.70 4.07 -10.82
CA SER A 38 1.48 5.08 -10.13
C SER A 38 1.41 6.41 -10.90
N GLY A 39 1.21 7.51 -10.18
CA GLY A 39 1.06 8.86 -10.71
C GLY A 39 0.89 9.85 -9.56
N THR A 40 0.03 10.87 -9.71
CA THR A 40 -0.30 11.82 -8.62
C THR A 40 -0.83 11.12 -7.37
N ALA A 41 -1.62 10.07 -7.56
CA ALA A 41 -1.96 9.10 -6.53
C ALA A 41 -1.50 7.71 -6.98
N ILE A 42 -1.21 6.85 -6.00
CA ILE A 42 -0.89 5.45 -6.24
C ILE A 42 -2.20 4.67 -6.05
N ILE A 43 -2.63 3.94 -7.06
CA ILE A 43 -3.80 3.08 -6.97
C ILE A 43 -3.32 1.67 -6.71
N VAL A 44 -3.71 1.12 -5.57
CA VAL A 44 -3.44 -0.26 -5.19
C VAL A 44 -4.73 -1.05 -5.08
N GLN A 45 -4.61 -2.35 -5.18
CA GLN A 45 -5.67 -3.30 -4.88
C GLN A 45 -5.21 -4.24 -3.78
N ILE A 46 -6.02 -4.39 -2.74
CA ILE A 46 -5.82 -5.32 -1.62
C ILE A 46 -7.06 -6.21 -1.59
N GLY A 47 -6.89 -7.52 -1.81
CA GLY A 47 -8.01 -8.42 -2.10
C GLY A 47 -8.86 -7.91 -3.28
N GLN A 48 -10.14 -7.61 -3.03
CA GLN A 48 -11.07 -7.06 -4.03
C GLN A 48 -11.21 -5.53 -3.96
N THR A 49 -10.61 -4.89 -2.95
CA THR A 49 -10.77 -3.45 -2.68
C THR A 49 -9.69 -2.65 -3.40
N ARG A 50 -10.09 -1.54 -4.04
CA ARG A 50 -9.15 -0.58 -4.67
C ARG A 50 -9.06 0.69 -3.85
N LEU A 51 -7.83 1.10 -3.56
CA LEU A 51 -7.55 2.26 -2.73
C LEU A 51 -6.64 3.23 -3.45
N ALA A 52 -6.93 4.52 -3.27
CA ALA A 52 -6.06 5.60 -3.71
C ALA A 52 -5.17 6.04 -2.53
N LEU A 53 -3.87 5.83 -2.66
CA LEU A 53 -2.88 6.22 -1.66
C LEU A 53 -2.17 7.48 -2.12
N ARG A 54 -2.02 8.44 -1.20
CA ARG A 54 -1.16 9.61 -1.46
C ARG A 54 0.29 9.18 -1.43
N ARG A 55 1.13 9.82 -2.25
CA ARG A 55 2.55 9.48 -2.34
C ARG A 55 3.29 9.57 -0.99
N ARG A 56 2.90 10.51 -0.13
CA ARG A 56 3.43 10.65 1.23
C ARG A 56 3.08 9.47 2.16
N ASP A 57 1.88 8.91 2.03
CA ASP A 57 1.43 7.80 2.87
C ASP A 57 2.06 6.49 2.35
N ALA A 58 2.18 6.35 1.04
CA ALA A 58 2.86 5.22 0.40
C ALA A 58 4.34 5.12 0.76
N ALA A 59 5.01 6.26 0.98
CA ALA A 59 6.41 6.29 1.41
C ALA A 59 6.63 5.64 2.79
N ALA A 60 5.57 5.54 3.60
CA ALA A 60 5.61 4.90 4.90
C ALA A 60 5.40 3.37 4.85
N ILE A 61 5.21 2.79 3.65
CA ILE A 61 4.94 1.37 3.48
C ILE A 61 6.10 0.74 2.73
N ARG A 62 6.75 -0.23 3.36
CA ARG A 62 7.80 -1.04 2.73
C ARG A 62 7.14 -2.23 2.03
N LEU A 63 7.42 -2.37 0.74
CA LEU A 63 6.95 -3.48 -0.08
C LEU A 63 8.11 -4.36 -0.51
N VAL A 64 7.86 -5.66 -0.63
CA VAL A 64 8.77 -6.62 -1.29
C VAL A 64 8.08 -7.21 -2.53
N PRO A 65 8.83 -7.54 -3.60
CA PRO A 65 8.28 -8.19 -4.79
C PRO A 65 7.61 -9.53 -4.47
#